data_AF-A0A1B4V0Y8-F1
#
_entry.id   AF-A0A1B4V0Y8-F1
#
_cell.length_a   1.000
_cell.length_b   1.000
_cell.length_c   1.000
_cell.angle_alpha   90.00
_cell.angle_beta   90.00
_cell.angle_gamma   90.00
#
_symmetry.space_group_name_H-M   'P 1'
#
loop_
_entity.id
_entity.type
_entity.pdbx_description
1 polymer ?
#
loop_
_entity_poly.entity_id
_entity_poly.type
_entity_poly.pdbx_seq_one_letter_code
_entity_poly.pdbx_strand_id
1 'polypeptide(L)'
;MKRGRGFSLIELVIIIVVLSLGLVGLTALFGQTVGSVDTNDRIGVAAQAAQRCAEHVLARRRVDSAVGYAGVASGLCAALPAYAGFTATDSVVAYAGAGCPGGANCKQVTVTASDGSTSRSLHLLVVDY
;
A
#
# COMPACT_ATOMS: atom_id res chain seq x y z
N MET A 1 -37.93 -4.90 -55.35
CA MET A 1 -37.79 -5.68 -54.09
C MET A 1 -36.33 -6.12 -53.95
N LYS A 2 -35.58 -5.59 -52.97
CA LYS A 2 -34.18 -6.01 -52.73
C LYS A 2 -34.19 -7.38 -52.06
N ARG A 3 -33.73 -8.42 -52.76
CA ARG A 3 -33.48 -9.76 -52.19
C ARG A 3 -32.47 -9.63 -51.06
N GLY A 4 -32.88 -9.91 -49.82
CA GLY A 4 -31.96 -10.06 -48.70
C GLY A 4 -30.99 -11.19 -49.00
N ARG A 5 -29.70 -10.88 -49.11
CA ARG A 5 -28.66 -11.90 -49.24
C ARG A 5 -28.58 -12.60 -47.88
N GLY A 6 -29.05 -13.84 -47.82
CA GLY A 6 -28.93 -14.68 -46.62
C GLY A 6 -27.47 -14.99 -46.33
N PHE A 7 -27.15 -15.09 -45.05
CA PHE A 7 -25.81 -15.46 -44.57
C PHE A 7 -25.49 -16.90 -44.97
N SER A 8 -24.30 -17.15 -45.52
CA SER A 8 -23.90 -18.52 -45.85
C SER A 8 -23.61 -19.30 -44.56
N LEU A 9 -23.97 -20.59 -44.54
CA LEU A 9 -23.71 -21.46 -43.38
C LEU A 9 -22.22 -21.48 -43.01
N ILE A 10 -21.33 -21.45 -44.01
CA ILE A 10 -19.89 -21.41 -43.78
C ILE A 10 -19.42 -20.08 -43.18
N GLU A 11 -20.07 -18.97 -43.54
CA GLU A 11 -19.75 -17.63 -43.04
C GLU A 11 -20.12 -17.55 -41.54
N LEU A 12 -21.24 -18.16 -41.14
CA LEU A 12 -21.67 -18.23 -39.74
C LEU A 12 -20.69 -19.05 -38.91
N VAL A 13 -20.23 -20.19 -39.44
CA VAL A 13 -19.25 -21.07 -38.78
C VAL A 13 -17.91 -20.34 -38.60
N ILE A 14 -17.45 -19.59 -39.60
CA ILE A 14 -16.19 -18.84 -39.48
C ILE A 14 -16.31 -17.76 -38.40
N ILE A 15 -17.44 -17.04 -38.31
CA ILE A 15 -17.64 -16.01 -37.28
C ILE A 15 -17.61 -16.59 -35.87
N ILE A 16 -18.33 -17.70 -35.62
CA ILE A 16 -18.34 -18.29 -34.28
C ILE A 16 -16.95 -18.80 -33.87
N VAL A 17 -16.16 -19.34 -34.81
CA VAL A 17 -14.79 -19.78 -34.54
C VAL A 17 -13.90 -18.59 -34.20
N VAL A 18 -13.93 -17.53 -35.00
CA VAL A 18 -13.13 -16.32 -34.75
C VAL A 18 -13.53 -15.65 -33.44
N LEU A 19 -14.82 -15.53 -33.15
CA LEU A 19 -15.31 -14.98 -31.88
C LEU A 19 -14.87 -15.84 -30.68
N SER A 20 -14.96 -17.17 -30.79
CA SER A 20 -14.56 -18.06 -29.70
C SER A 20 -13.07 -17.95 -29.36
N LEU A 21 -12.20 -17.89 -30.38
CA LEU A 21 -10.76 -17.69 -30.19
C LEU A 21 -10.45 -16.30 -29.61
N GLY A 22 -11.17 -15.27 -30.05
CA GLY A 22 -11.06 -13.91 -29.51
C GLY A 22 -11.43 -13.83 -28.02
N LEU A 23 -12.51 -14.51 -27.60
CA LEU A 23 -12.94 -14.53 -26.20
C LEU A 23 -11.90 -15.18 -25.28
N VAL A 24 -11.25 -16.27 -25.72
CA VAL A 24 -10.22 -16.95 -24.92
C VAL A 24 -9.05 -16.00 -24.64
N GLY A 25 -8.56 -15.28 -25.66
CA GLY A 25 -7.51 -14.28 -25.48
C GLY A 25 -7.90 -13.17 -24.49
N LEU A 26 -9.15 -12.72 -24.55
CA LEU A 26 -9.68 -11.71 -23.63
C LEU A 26 -9.68 -12.21 -22.18
N THR A 27 -10.18 -13.43 -21.93
CA THR A 27 -10.25 -14.00 -20.58
C THR A 27 -8.89 -14.13 -19.89
N ALA A 28 -7.84 -14.44 -20.65
CA ALA A 28 -6.48 -14.51 -20.13
C ALA A 28 -5.96 -13.13 -19.67
N LEU A 29 -6.28 -12.07 -20.41
CA LEU A 29 -5.92 -10.68 -20.05
C LEU A 29 -6.67 -10.22 -18.79
N PHE A 30 -7.95 -10.55 -18.66
CA PHE A 30 -8.76 -10.19 -17.49
C PHE A 30 -8.30 -10.89 -16.20
N GLY A 31 -7.85 -12.14 -16.27
CA GLY A 31 -7.34 -12.85 -15.10
C GLY A 31 -6.10 -12.21 -14.48
N GLN A 32 -5.18 -11.72 -15.31
CA GLN A 32 -3.94 -11.07 -14.85
C GLN A 32 -4.21 -9.68 -14.28
N THR A 33 -5.12 -8.90 -14.89
CA THR A 33 -5.43 -7.55 -14.43
C THR A 33 -6.15 -7.56 -13.08
N VAL A 34 -7.11 -8.45 -12.87
CA VAL A 34 -7.84 -8.54 -11.58
C VAL A 34 -6.90 -8.88 -10.43
N GLY A 35 -5.98 -9.84 -10.60
CA GLY A 35 -4.99 -10.17 -9.57
C GLY A 35 -4.02 -9.02 -9.26
N SER A 36 -3.67 -8.22 -10.28
CA SER A 36 -2.82 -7.03 -10.09
C SER A 36 -3.52 -5.91 -9.31
N VAL A 37 -4.84 -5.76 -9.48
CA VAL A 37 -5.64 -4.74 -8.76
C VAL A 37 -5.71 -5.08 -7.28
N ASP A 38 -6.06 -6.32 -6.91
CA ASP A 38 -6.13 -6.73 -5.50
C ASP A 38 -4.78 -6.53 -4.78
N THR A 39 -3.67 -6.90 -5.44
CA THR A 39 -2.33 -6.71 -4.87
C THR A 39 -1.98 -5.24 -4.70
N ASN A 40 -2.31 -4.41 -5.70
CA ASN A 40 -2.07 -2.96 -5.64
C ASN A 40 -2.91 -2.28 -4.56
N ASP A 41 -4.17 -2.69 -4.40
CA ASP A 41 -5.06 -2.18 -3.36
C ASP A 41 -4.51 -2.51 -1.97
N ARG A 42 -4.07 -3.75 -1.74
CA ARG A 42 -3.45 -4.16 -0.47
C ARG A 42 -2.17 -3.39 -0.17
N ILE A 43 -1.33 -3.14 -1.19
CA ILE A 43 -0.14 -2.29 -1.06
C ILE A 43 -0.51 -0.86 -0.66
N GLY A 44 -1.54 -0.29 -1.30
CA GLY A 44 -2.03 1.05 -1.00
C GLY A 44 -2.56 1.17 0.43
N VAL A 45 -3.37 0.19 0.86
CA VAL A 45 -3.92 0.12 2.22
C VAL A 45 -2.80 -0.04 3.27
N ALA A 46 -1.81 -0.90 3.01
CA ALA A 46 -0.65 -1.06 3.89
C ALA A 46 0.13 0.25 4.06
N ALA A 47 0.33 0.99 2.97
CA ALA A 47 0.97 2.30 3.00
C ALA A 47 0.17 3.32 3.82
N GLN A 48 -1.16 3.36 3.65
CA GLN A 48 -2.04 4.23 4.44
C GLN A 48 -2.00 3.89 5.93
N ALA A 49 -1.97 2.61 6.30
CA ALA A 49 -1.86 2.17 7.69
C ALA A 49 -0.52 2.63 8.31
N ALA A 50 0.60 2.47 7.59
CA ALA A 50 1.90 2.94 8.04
C ALA A 50 1.93 4.48 8.17
N GLN A 51 1.35 5.19 7.22
CA GLN A 51 1.32 6.66 7.22
C GLN A 51 0.47 7.22 8.36
N ARG A 52 -0.68 6.60 8.65
CA ARG A 52 -1.51 6.94 9.81
C ARG A 52 -0.72 6.80 11.11
N CYS A 53 0.04 5.72 11.29
CA CYS A 53 0.85 5.62 12.51
C CYS A 53 2.01 6.61 12.53
N ALA A 54 2.68 6.84 11.40
CA ALA A 54 3.73 7.84 11.31
C ALA A 54 3.24 9.23 11.73
N GLU A 55 2.06 9.63 11.27
CA GLU A 55 1.40 10.86 11.68
C GLU A 55 1.07 10.86 13.17
N HIS A 56 0.65 9.73 13.74
CA HIS A 56 0.43 9.61 15.18
C HIS A 56 1.70 9.83 16.00
N VAL A 57 2.84 9.28 15.57
CA VAL A 57 4.14 9.49 16.23
C VAL A 57 4.56 10.96 16.16
N LEU A 58 4.40 11.60 15.00
CA LEU A 58 4.69 13.02 14.83
C LEU A 58 3.72 13.91 15.63
N ALA A 59 2.45 13.51 15.72
CA ALA A 59 1.47 14.19 16.55
C ALA A 59 1.84 14.08 18.04
N ARG A 60 2.32 12.92 18.50
CA ARG A 60 2.77 12.75 19.89
C ARG A 60 3.88 13.74 20.24
N ARG A 61 4.86 13.89 19.33
CA ARG A 61 5.93 14.88 19.49
C ARG A 61 5.42 16.31 19.56
N ARG A 62 4.43 16.68 18.74
CA ARG A 62 3.94 18.07 18.62
C ARG A 62 2.96 18.47 19.71
N VAL A 63 2.07 17.56 20.11
CA VAL A 63 0.95 17.86 21.02
C VAL A 63 1.37 17.72 22.47
N ASP A 64 2.26 16.77 22.78
CA ASP A 64 2.68 16.51 24.15
C ASP A 64 3.89 17.39 24.51
N SER A 65 3.64 18.68 24.75
CA SER A 65 4.67 19.68 25.08
C SER A 65 5.43 19.38 26.37
N ALA A 66 4.90 18.50 27.23
CA ALA A 66 5.56 18.07 28.47
C ALA A 66 6.70 17.06 28.23
N VAL A 67 6.62 16.26 27.16
CA VAL A 67 7.64 15.22 26.84
C VAL A 67 8.30 15.41 25.47
N GLY A 68 7.68 16.12 24.53
CA GLY A 68 8.26 16.53 23.25
C GLY A 68 9.05 15.44 22.54
N TYR A 69 10.35 15.66 22.36
CA TYR A 69 11.27 14.69 21.75
C TYR A 69 11.44 13.40 22.56
N ALA A 70 11.41 13.48 23.89
CA ALA A 70 11.49 12.30 24.76
C ALA A 70 10.25 11.40 24.61
N GLY A 71 9.09 11.98 24.31
CA GLY A 71 7.82 11.27 24.08
C GLY A 71 7.76 10.41 22.83
N VAL A 72 8.73 10.55 21.91
CA VAL A 72 8.90 9.64 20.77
C VAL A 72 9.61 8.36 21.26
N ALA A 73 8.81 7.33 21.54
CA ALA A 73 9.25 6.01 22.01
C ALA A 73 8.61 4.91 21.16
N SER A 74 9.11 3.67 21.25
CA SER A 74 8.53 2.53 20.55
C SER A 74 7.21 2.08 21.15
N GLY A 75 6.33 1.51 20.33
CA GLY A 75 5.02 1.00 20.74
C GLY A 75 3.90 2.02 20.67
N LEU A 76 4.15 3.21 20.09
CA LEU A 76 3.11 4.22 19.89
C LEU A 76 2.04 3.76 18.88
N CYS A 77 2.41 2.94 17.89
CA CYS A 77 1.46 2.40 16.92
C CYS A 77 0.52 1.35 17.53
N ALA A 78 0.90 0.69 18.62
CA ALA A 78 0.10 -0.38 19.22
C ALA A 78 -1.24 0.13 19.78
N ALA A 79 -1.33 1.43 20.09
CA ALA A 79 -2.56 2.08 20.53
C ALA A 79 -3.54 2.36 19.37
N LEU A 80 -3.09 2.25 18.12
CA LEU A 80 -3.95 2.48 16.96
C LEU A 80 -4.72 1.20 16.61
N PRO A 81 -6.02 1.30 16.29
CA PRO A 81 -6.77 0.16 15.79
C PRO A 81 -6.21 -0.29 14.44
N ALA A 82 -6.30 -1.59 14.18
CA ALA A 82 -5.95 -2.15 12.87
C ALA A 82 -6.74 -1.47 11.75
N TYR A 83 -6.10 -1.21 10.63
CA TYR A 83 -6.71 -0.56 9.47
C TYR A 83 -6.87 -1.58 8.35
N ALA A 84 -8.12 -1.96 8.06
CA ALA A 84 -8.45 -2.92 7.01
C ALA A 84 -7.62 -4.23 7.07
N GLY A 85 -7.43 -4.77 8.28
CA GLY A 85 -6.66 -5.99 8.52
C GLY A 85 -5.14 -5.80 8.71
N PHE A 86 -4.63 -4.59 8.49
CA PHE A 86 -3.22 -4.27 8.72
C PHE A 86 -2.99 -3.78 10.15
N THR A 87 -2.01 -4.37 10.81
CA THR A 87 -1.51 -3.95 12.12
C THR A 87 -0.26 -3.11 11.93
N ALA A 88 -0.19 -1.94 12.58
CA ALA A 88 0.97 -1.06 12.53
C ALA A 88 1.80 -1.23 13.81
N THR A 89 3.11 -1.28 13.64
CA THR A 89 4.11 -1.37 14.72
C THR A 89 5.19 -0.34 14.49
N ASP A 90 5.83 0.13 15.55
CA ASP A 90 6.93 1.08 15.48
C ASP A 90 8.11 0.64 16.35
N SER A 91 9.30 0.90 15.84
CA SER A 91 10.55 0.82 16.58
C SER A 91 11.27 2.16 16.53
N VAL A 92 11.74 2.63 17.67
CA VAL A 92 12.49 3.89 17.79
C VAL A 92 13.90 3.57 18.27
N VAL A 93 14.89 4.03 17.53
CA VAL A 93 16.31 3.86 17.88
C VAL A 93 17.03 5.21 17.84
N ALA A 94 18.02 5.40 18.71
CA ALA A 94 18.92 6.54 18.60
C ALA A 94 19.68 6.48 17.27
N TYR A 95 19.82 7.62 16.61
CA TYR A 95 20.45 7.74 15.30
C TYR A 95 21.54 8.80 15.33
N ALA A 96 22.74 8.44 14.87
CA ALA A 96 23.92 9.32 14.83
C ALA A 96 24.59 9.34 13.44
N GLY A 97 23.87 8.92 12.38
CA GLY A 97 24.40 8.90 11.02
C GLY A 97 24.38 10.28 10.34
N ALA A 98 24.81 10.32 9.07
CA ALA A 98 24.98 11.56 8.29
C ALA A 98 23.70 12.41 8.11
N GLY A 99 22.52 11.84 8.36
CA GLY A 99 21.25 12.58 8.37
C GLY A 99 20.97 13.36 9.66
N CYS A 100 21.76 13.16 10.72
CA CYS A 100 21.61 13.89 11.98
C CYS A 100 22.53 15.12 12.01
N PRO A 101 22.01 16.35 12.19
CA PRO A 101 22.85 17.53 12.27
C PRO A 101 23.79 17.47 13.49
N GLY A 102 25.00 17.99 13.33
CA GLY A 102 26.00 18.00 14.40
C GLY A 102 25.51 18.78 15.62
N GLY A 103 25.61 18.18 16.81
CA GLY A 103 25.15 18.77 18.07
C GLY A 103 23.68 18.51 18.42
N ALA A 104 22.92 17.86 17.53
CA ALA A 104 21.54 17.46 17.77
C ALA A 104 21.43 16.00 18.24
N ASN A 105 20.34 15.67 18.93
CA ASN A 105 19.98 14.28 19.19
C ASN A 105 18.96 13.81 18.16
N CYS A 106 19.20 12.68 17.50
CA CYS A 106 18.25 12.13 16.55
C CYS A 106 17.73 10.75 16.96
N LYS A 107 16.47 10.50 16.61
CA LYS A 107 15.79 9.22 16.69
C LYS A 107 15.33 8.82 15.29
N GLN A 108 15.63 7.60 14.90
CA GLN A 108 15.03 6.98 13.72
C GLN A 108 13.82 6.16 14.18
N VAL A 109 12.65 6.53 13.67
CA VAL A 109 11.40 5.81 13.86
C VAL A 109 11.17 4.98 12.61
N THR A 110 11.06 3.67 12.77
CA THR A 110 10.63 2.78 11.70
C THR A 110 9.23 2.30 12.02
N VAL A 111 8.28 2.67 11.18
CA VAL A 111 6.88 2.22 11.25
C VAL A 111 6.69 1.13 10.23
N THR A 112 6.11 0.00 10.63
CA THR A 112 5.80 -1.12 9.73
C THR A 112 4.34 -1.50 9.89
N ALA A 113 3.59 -1.50 8.79
CA ALA A 113 2.23 -2.00 8.72
C ALA A 113 2.20 -3.34 7.98
N SER A 114 1.59 -4.36 8.58
CA SER A 114 1.49 -5.69 7.96
C SER A 114 0.21 -6.43 8.32
N ASP A 115 -0.24 -7.26 7.39
CA ASP A 115 -1.31 -8.24 7.54
C ASP A 115 -0.78 -9.69 7.57
N GLY A 116 0.55 -9.87 7.70
CA GLY A 116 1.24 -11.16 7.67
C GLY A 116 1.67 -11.63 6.27
N SER A 117 1.14 -11.04 5.20
CA SER A 117 1.46 -11.39 3.80
C SER A 117 2.03 -10.22 3.00
N THR A 118 1.48 -9.02 3.21
CA THR A 118 1.93 -7.75 2.65
C THR A 118 2.44 -6.90 3.80
N SER A 119 3.56 -6.22 3.57
CA SER A 119 4.17 -5.34 4.56
C SER A 119 4.67 -4.07 3.90
N ARG A 120 4.47 -2.93 4.56
CA ARG A 120 5.02 -1.63 4.15
C ARG A 120 5.63 -0.94 5.34
N SER A 121 6.85 -0.46 5.15
CA SER A 121 7.60 0.30 6.15
C SER A 121 7.79 1.74 5.74
N LEU A 122 7.78 2.64 6.73
CA LEU A 122 8.11 4.04 6.61
C LEU A 122 9.18 4.38 7.64
N HIS A 123 10.19 5.14 7.22
CA HIS A 123 11.24 5.62 8.11
C HIS A 123 11.09 7.12 8.31
N LEU A 124 11.06 7.56 9.56
CA LEU A 124 11.05 8.96 9.94
C LEU A 124 12.27 9.26 10.78
N LEU A 125 12.90 10.41 10.51
CA LEU A 125 13.94 10.95 11.37
C LEU A 125 13.35 12.07 12.21
N VAL A 126 13.51 11.96 13.52
CA VAL A 126 13.11 12.97 14.49
C VAL A 126 14.39 13.57 15.07
N VAL A 127 14.51 14.89 15.03
CA VAL A 127 15.70 15.64 15.46
C VAL A 127 15.34 16.58 16.61
N ASP A 128 16.14 16.58 17.66
CA ASP A 128 16.10 17.53 18.78
C ASP A 128 17.27 18.50 18.64
N TYR A 129 16.97 19.80 18.58
CA TYR A 129 17.96 20.88 18.44
C TYR A 129 18.25 21.53 19.79
#